data_AF-A0A970Z7Z0-F1
#
_entry.id   AF-A0A970Z7Z0-F1
#
_cell.length_a   1.000
_cell.length_b   1.000
_cell.length_c   1.000
_cell.angle_alpha   90.00
_cell.angle_beta   90.00
_cell.angle_gamma   90.00
#
_symmetry.space_group_name_H-M   'P 1'
#
loop_
_entity.id
_entity.type
_entity.pdbx_description
1 polymer ?
#
loop_
_entity_poly.entity_id
_entity_poly.type
_entity_poly.pdbx_seq_one_letter_code
_entity_poly.pdbx_strand_id
1 'polypeptide(L)'
;HAYPPANAELQERIAGEGLVVSQFWPEAAPSKQSFPMRNAVMSGYGRASVVIEAGETSGARIQARVAVEHGRPVILTKAVATGTSWGAAMTGRPGVWIAHTAAEVLAAVHEVLDVDRQAEELLALPG
;
A
#
# COMPACT_ATOMS: atom_id res chain seq x y z
N HIS A 1 -18.22 14.03 -0.77
CA HIS A 1 -17.42 14.91 -1.66
C HIS A 1 -16.27 14.11 -2.26
N ALA A 2 -15.99 14.25 -3.56
CA ALA A 2 -14.88 13.57 -4.23
C ALA A 2 -13.63 14.45 -4.30
N TYR A 3 -12.45 13.88 -4.04
CA TYR A 3 -11.18 14.58 -4.20
C TYR A 3 -10.10 13.67 -4.83
N PRO A 4 -9.42 14.12 -5.89
CA PRO A 4 -9.66 15.37 -6.62
C PRO A 4 -11.05 15.38 -7.31
N PRO A 5 -11.68 16.56 -7.52
CA PRO A 5 -13.01 16.64 -8.14
C PRO A 5 -13.11 15.96 -9.51
N ALA A 6 -12.00 15.96 -10.27
CA ALA A 6 -11.91 15.28 -11.56
C ALA A 6 -12.16 13.76 -11.49
N ASN A 7 -12.04 13.15 -10.30
CA ASN A 7 -12.27 11.72 -10.09
C ASN A 7 -13.69 11.41 -9.57
N ALA A 8 -14.63 12.36 -9.57
CA ALA A 8 -15.97 12.16 -9.00
C ALA A 8 -16.70 10.97 -9.65
N GLU A 9 -16.76 10.91 -10.97
CA GLU A 9 -17.40 9.81 -11.70
C GLU A 9 -16.72 8.45 -11.41
N LEU A 10 -15.39 8.44 -11.30
CA LEU A 10 -14.65 7.21 -10.96
C LEU A 10 -14.97 6.75 -9.53
N GLN A 11 -15.04 7.68 -8.58
CA GLN A 11 -15.39 7.36 -7.20
C GLN A 11 -16.80 6.78 -7.09
N GLU A 12 -17.77 7.34 -7.81
CA GLU A 12 -19.15 6.82 -7.86
C GLU A 12 -19.20 5.41 -8.44
N ARG A 13 -18.48 5.15 -9.54
CA ARG A 13 -18.36 3.80 -10.11
C ARG A 13 -17.75 2.80 -9.13
N ILE A 14 -16.66 3.16 -8.46
CA ILE A 14 -16.03 2.32 -7.44
C ILE A 14 -16.99 2.05 -6.27
N ALA A 15 -17.80 3.03 -5.87
CA ALA A 15 -18.79 2.85 -4.80
C ALA A 15 -19.95 1.94 -5.23
N GLY A 16 -20.31 1.93 -6.52
CA GLY A 16 -21.36 1.06 -7.06
C GLY A 16 -20.96 -0.41 -7.19
N GLU A 17 -19.68 -0.68 -7.49
CA GLU A 17 -19.18 -2.04 -7.76
C GLU A 17 -18.23 -2.58 -6.67
N GLY A 18 -17.85 -1.75 -5.71
CA GLY A 18 -16.83 -2.05 -4.72
C GLY A 18 -17.02 -1.26 -3.44
N LEU A 19 -15.97 -0.57 -2.99
CA LEU A 19 -15.96 0.10 -1.70
C LEU A 19 -15.15 1.40 -1.72
N VAL A 20 -15.72 2.44 -1.12
CA VAL A 20 -15.03 3.70 -0.79
C VAL A 20 -15.10 3.88 0.72
N VAL A 21 -13.95 3.93 1.39
CA VAL A 21 -13.84 4.11 2.85
C VAL A 21 -13.15 5.42 3.16
N SER A 22 -13.62 6.13 4.20
CA SER A 22 -12.98 7.31 4.77
C SER A 22 -12.93 7.20 6.29
N GLN A 23 -11.80 7.57 6.88
CA GLN A 23 -11.65 7.73 8.34
C GLN A 23 -12.11 9.12 8.84
N PHE A 24 -12.47 10.03 7.92
CA PHE A 24 -12.82 11.41 8.22
C PHE A 24 -14.33 11.61 8.18
N TRP A 25 -14.81 12.57 8.97
CA TRP A 25 -16.21 12.97 8.98
C TRP A 25 -16.71 13.38 7.58
N PRO A 26 -18.02 13.19 7.26
CA PRO A 26 -18.56 13.45 5.92
C PRO A 26 -18.25 14.85 5.36
N GLU A 27 -18.23 15.88 6.21
CA GLU A 27 -18.00 17.28 5.84
C GLU A 27 -16.52 17.72 5.94
N ALA A 28 -15.61 16.81 6.28
CA ALA A 28 -14.20 17.14 6.41
C ALA A 28 -13.57 17.44 5.05
N ALA A 29 -13.08 18.67 4.87
CA ALA A 29 -12.37 19.05 3.66
C ALA A 29 -10.97 18.41 3.57
N PRO A 30 -10.49 18.03 2.38
CA PRO A 30 -9.11 17.59 2.17
C PRO A 30 -8.11 18.68 2.60
N SER A 31 -7.03 18.27 3.25
CA SER A 31 -5.95 19.16 3.71
C SER A 31 -4.59 18.51 3.49
N LYS A 32 -3.51 19.30 3.54
CA LYS A 32 -2.15 18.74 3.44
C LYS A 32 -1.88 17.66 4.49
N GLN A 33 -2.52 17.74 5.64
CA GLN A 33 -2.41 16.80 6.75
C GLN A 33 -3.30 15.56 6.55
N SER A 34 -4.43 15.66 5.85
CA SER A 34 -5.33 14.52 5.63
C SER A 34 -4.71 13.45 4.72
N PHE A 35 -3.85 13.81 3.76
CA PHE A 35 -3.23 12.83 2.86
C PHE A 35 -2.27 11.87 3.58
N PRO A 36 -1.29 12.32 4.39
CA PRO A 36 -0.45 11.41 5.16
C PRO A 36 -1.25 10.54 6.13
N MET A 37 -2.26 11.10 6.81
CA MET A 37 -3.13 10.35 7.72
C MET A 37 -3.87 9.22 6.98
N ARG A 38 -4.46 9.54 5.82
CA ARG A 38 -5.14 8.55 4.96
C ARG A 38 -4.18 7.47 4.48
N ASN A 39 -2.97 7.84 4.08
CA ASN A 39 -1.96 6.87 3.62
C ASN A 39 -1.53 5.92 4.74
N ALA A 40 -1.39 6.40 5.98
CA ALA A 40 -1.08 5.56 7.13
C ALA A 40 -2.20 4.55 7.42
N VAL A 41 -3.47 4.95 7.30
CA VAL A 41 -4.59 4.00 7.44
C VAL A 41 -4.63 3.00 6.29
N MET A 42 -4.44 3.46 5.05
CA MET A 42 -4.39 2.58 3.88
C MET A 42 -3.26 1.54 3.91
N SER A 43 -2.12 1.88 4.53
CA SER A 43 -0.99 0.95 4.61
C SER A 43 -1.30 -0.32 5.43
N GLY A 44 -2.31 -0.28 6.30
CA GLY A 44 -2.71 -1.41 7.15
C GLY A 44 -3.79 -2.32 6.56
N TYR A 45 -4.61 -1.82 5.61
CA TYR A 45 -5.76 -2.57 5.09
C TYR A 45 -5.37 -3.67 4.10
N GLY A 46 -4.41 -3.41 3.21
CA GLY A 46 -3.94 -4.39 2.25
C GLY A 46 -3.10 -5.49 2.92
N ARG A 47 -3.12 -6.70 2.34
CA ARG A 47 -2.15 -7.76 2.71
C ARG A 47 -0.72 -7.38 2.35
N ALA A 48 -0.55 -6.61 1.27
CA ALA A 48 0.72 -6.00 0.85
C ALA A 48 0.46 -4.63 0.21
N SER A 49 1.50 -3.78 0.17
CA SER A 49 1.52 -2.56 -0.65
C SER A 49 2.50 -2.71 -1.81
N VAL A 50 2.07 -2.37 -3.03
CA VAL A 50 2.94 -2.37 -4.21
C VAL A 50 3.21 -0.93 -4.63
N VAL A 51 4.48 -0.50 -4.64
CA VAL A 51 4.87 0.85 -5.10
C VAL A 51 5.50 0.74 -6.48
N ILE A 52 4.71 1.12 -7.49
CA ILE A 52 5.07 1.01 -8.90
C ILE A 52 6.03 2.11 -9.32
N GLU A 53 5.69 3.37 -9.01
CA GLU A 53 6.48 4.56 -9.34
C GLU A 53 6.36 5.59 -8.22
N ALA A 54 7.49 6.21 -7.85
CA ALA A 54 7.54 7.25 -6.84
C ALA A 54 8.87 8.03 -6.91
N GLY A 55 8.82 9.33 -6.67
CA GLY A 55 10.01 10.18 -6.49
C GLY A 55 10.41 10.38 -5.02
N GLU A 56 11.47 11.15 -4.78
CA GLU A 56 12.05 11.38 -3.45
C GLU A 56 11.09 11.99 -2.43
N THR A 57 10.20 12.86 -2.88
CA THR A 57 9.22 13.58 -2.06
C THR A 57 7.82 12.96 -2.13
N SER A 58 7.67 11.78 -2.74
CA SER A 58 6.38 11.12 -2.91
C SER A 58 5.74 10.74 -1.56
N GLY A 59 4.43 10.93 -1.46
CA GLY A 59 3.64 10.45 -0.32
C GLY A 59 3.67 8.92 -0.16
N ALA A 60 4.00 8.19 -1.23
CA ALA A 60 4.19 6.74 -1.19
C ALA A 60 5.32 6.31 -0.24
N ARG A 61 6.35 7.15 -0.04
CA ARG A 61 7.44 6.90 0.92
C ARG A 61 6.92 6.71 2.33
N ILE A 62 6.00 7.57 2.76
CA ILE A 62 5.42 7.49 4.11
C ILE A 62 4.56 6.23 4.21
N GLN A 63 3.74 5.95 3.19
CA GLN A 63 2.90 4.76 3.17
C GLN A 63 3.72 3.46 3.23
N ALA A 64 4.79 3.36 2.45
CA ALA A 64 5.68 2.19 2.41
C ALA A 64 6.37 1.98 3.76
N ARG A 65 6.88 3.05 4.38
CA ARG A 65 7.48 2.97 5.72
C ARG A 65 6.48 2.49 6.76
N VAL A 66 5.30 3.09 6.80
CA VAL A 66 4.26 2.74 7.78
C VAL A 66 3.69 1.33 7.54
N ALA A 67 3.61 0.87 6.28
CA ALA A 67 3.21 -0.50 5.97
C ALA A 67 4.14 -1.52 6.65
N VAL A 68 5.46 -1.33 6.52
CA VAL A 68 6.45 -2.19 7.19
C VAL A 68 6.33 -2.11 8.71
N GLU A 69 6.09 -0.91 9.27
CA GLU A 69 5.84 -0.73 10.71
C GLU A 69 4.58 -1.47 11.20
N HIS A 70 3.55 -1.60 10.34
CA HIS A 70 2.35 -2.41 10.61
C HIS A 70 2.57 -3.92 10.41
N GLY A 71 3.77 -4.37 10.00
CA GLY A 71 4.02 -5.75 9.62
C GLY A 71 3.38 -6.15 8.28
N ARG A 72 3.02 -5.16 7.43
CA ARG A 72 2.51 -5.40 6.08
C ARG A 72 3.65 -5.37 5.06
N PRO A 73 3.87 -6.43 4.28
CA PRO A 73 4.89 -6.44 3.25
C PRO A 73 4.74 -5.32 2.23
N VAL A 74 5.89 -4.84 1.73
CA VAL A 74 5.98 -3.83 0.68
C VAL A 74 6.77 -4.39 -0.49
N ILE A 75 6.19 -4.30 -1.68
CA ILE A 75 6.85 -4.65 -2.94
C ILE A 75 7.21 -3.35 -3.65
N LEU A 76 8.51 -3.11 -3.83
CA LEU A 76 9.04 -1.98 -4.59
C LEU A 76 9.44 -2.46 -5.97
N THR A 77 9.09 -1.69 -7.00
CA THR A 77 9.70 -1.92 -8.31
C THR A 77 11.16 -1.49 -8.30
N LYS A 78 11.95 -2.02 -9.23
CA LYS A 78 13.34 -1.58 -9.46
C LYS A 78 13.43 -0.06 -9.61
N ALA A 79 12.49 0.56 -10.34
CA ALA A 79 12.46 1.99 -10.57
C ALA A 79 12.45 2.78 -9.26
N VAL A 80 11.69 2.34 -8.26
CA VAL A 80 11.65 2.97 -6.93
C VAL A 80 12.86 2.60 -6.10
N ALA A 81 13.22 1.31 -6.08
CA ALA A 81 14.28 0.75 -5.26
C ALA A 81 15.66 1.34 -5.58
N THR A 82 15.95 1.60 -6.86
CA THR A 82 17.22 2.19 -7.31
C THR A 82 17.11 3.66 -7.69
N GLY A 83 15.92 4.14 -8.03
CA GLY A 83 15.69 5.52 -8.47
C GLY A 83 15.40 6.50 -7.34
N THR A 84 15.32 6.04 -6.08
CA THR A 84 15.13 6.91 -4.93
C THR A 84 16.02 6.53 -3.76
N SER A 85 16.49 7.52 -3.00
CA SER A 85 17.29 7.35 -1.79
C SER A 85 16.54 6.57 -0.71
N TRP A 86 15.23 6.83 -0.56
CA TRP A 86 14.40 6.15 0.42
C TRP A 86 14.06 4.71 0.01
N GLY A 87 13.87 4.44 -1.30
CA GLY A 87 13.67 3.10 -1.82
C GLY A 87 14.93 2.25 -1.64
N ALA A 88 16.11 2.83 -1.91
CA ALA A 88 17.39 2.20 -1.66
C ALA A 88 17.57 1.85 -0.17
N ALA A 89 17.24 2.78 0.73
CA ALA A 89 17.30 2.55 2.17
C ALA A 89 16.29 1.51 2.69
N MET A 90 15.24 1.20 1.94
CA MET A 90 14.29 0.14 2.28
C MET A 90 14.72 -1.24 1.78
N THR A 91 15.53 -1.31 0.71
CA THR A 91 16.01 -2.56 0.13
C THR A 91 16.74 -3.41 1.18
N GLY A 92 16.40 -4.70 1.25
CA GLY A 92 17.00 -5.65 2.19
C GLY A 92 16.43 -5.59 3.62
N ARG A 93 15.49 -4.68 3.91
CA ARG A 93 14.78 -4.70 5.20
C ARG A 93 13.77 -5.85 5.25
N PRO A 94 13.51 -6.44 6.43
CA PRO A 94 12.44 -7.41 6.59
C PRO A 94 11.10 -6.88 6.08
N GLY A 95 10.36 -7.72 5.34
CA GLY A 95 9.07 -7.36 4.75
C GLY A 95 9.16 -6.49 3.50
N VAL A 96 10.35 -6.22 2.94
CA VAL A 96 10.52 -5.47 1.70
C VAL A 96 11.00 -6.39 0.56
N TRP A 97 10.26 -6.37 -0.54
CA TRP A 97 10.46 -7.18 -1.74
C TRP A 97 10.79 -6.26 -2.91
N ILE A 98 11.67 -6.71 -3.82
CA ILE A 98 12.01 -5.96 -5.02
C ILE A 98 11.58 -6.75 -6.25
N ALA A 99 10.84 -6.09 -7.15
CA ALA A 99 10.41 -6.66 -8.42
C ALA A 99 10.92 -5.82 -9.61
N HIS A 100 11.46 -6.47 -10.62
CA HIS A 100 12.02 -5.83 -11.81
C HIS A 100 11.03 -5.79 -12.98
N THR A 101 10.03 -6.67 -12.94
CA THR A 101 9.03 -6.84 -14.00
C THR A 101 7.62 -6.97 -13.39
N ALA A 102 6.59 -6.77 -14.20
CA ALA A 102 5.21 -7.01 -13.77
C ALA A 102 4.96 -8.48 -13.36
N ALA A 103 5.64 -9.43 -14.02
CA ALA A 103 5.57 -10.84 -13.66
C ALA A 103 6.17 -11.09 -12.26
N GLU A 104 7.29 -10.45 -11.93
CA GLU A 104 7.88 -10.53 -10.59
C GLU A 104 7.01 -9.87 -9.53
N VAL A 105 6.31 -8.77 -9.86
CA VAL A 105 5.31 -8.18 -8.93
C VAL A 105 4.22 -9.20 -8.62
N LEU A 106 3.65 -9.86 -9.63
CA LEU A 106 2.61 -10.88 -9.43
C LEU A 106 3.13 -12.06 -8.61
N ALA A 107 4.34 -12.55 -8.91
CA ALA A 107 4.96 -13.63 -8.15
C ALA A 107 5.13 -13.26 -6.67
N ALA A 108 5.64 -12.06 -6.39
CA ALA A 108 5.79 -11.56 -5.02
C ALA A 108 4.45 -11.40 -4.29
N VAL A 109 3.40 -10.94 -4.98
CA VAL A 109 2.05 -10.86 -4.40
C VAL A 109 1.53 -12.25 -4.03
N HIS A 110 1.68 -13.25 -4.91
CA HIS A 110 1.25 -14.62 -4.61
C HIS A 110 2.00 -15.19 -3.41
N GLU A 111 3.33 -15.00 -3.35
CA GLU A 111 4.14 -15.50 -2.24
C GLU A 111 3.73 -14.85 -0.90
N VAL A 112 3.46 -13.54 -0.89
CA VAL A 112 2.93 -12.85 0.29
C VAL A 112 1.58 -13.44 0.74
N LEU A 113 0.67 -13.70 -0.20
CA LEU A 113 -0.65 -14.26 0.11
C LEU A 113 -0.57 -15.70 0.59
N ASP A 114 0.37 -16.49 0.08
CA ASP A 114 0.55 -17.88 0.52
C ASP A 114 1.17 -17.93 1.94
N VAL A 115 2.13 -17.07 2.26
CA VAL A 115 2.66 -16.94 3.62
C VAL A 115 1.58 -16.52 4.62
N ASP A 116 0.73 -15.55 4.24
CA ASP A 116 -0.37 -15.07 5.08
C ASP A 116 -1.40 -16.19 5.33
N ARG A 117 -1.76 -16.97 4.30
CA ARG A 117 -2.66 -18.14 4.42
C ARG A 117 -2.07 -19.22 5.33
N GLN A 118 -0.79 -19.56 5.16
CA GLN A 118 -0.11 -20.54 6.00
C GLN A 118 -0.08 -20.11 7.47
N ALA A 119 0.14 -18.81 7.74
CA ALA A 119 0.09 -18.27 9.09
C ALA A 119 -1.32 -18.38 9.70
N GLU A 120 -2.37 -18.06 8.93
CA GLU A 120 -3.75 -18.23 9.35
C GLU A 120 -4.09 -19.71 9.65
N GLU A 121 -3.66 -20.64 8.79
CA GLU A 121 -3.85 -22.08 8.99
C GLU A 121 -3.13 -22.60 10.25
N LEU A 122 -1.87 -22.22 10.46
CA LEU A 122 -1.10 -22.58 11.66
C LEU A 122 -1.76 -22.09 12.96
N LEU A 123 -2.32 -20.87 12.94
CA LEU A 123 -3.02 -20.28 14.08
C LEU A 123 -4.43 -20.85 14.29
N ALA A 124 -5.03 -21.41 13.23
CA ALA A 124 -6.36 -22.02 13.27
C ALA A 124 -6.36 -23.50 13.74
N LEU A 125 -5.19 -24.13 13.91
CA LEU A 125 -5.11 -25.48 14.45
C LEU A 125 -5.58 -25.49 15.92
N PRO A 126 -6.50 -26.38 16.31
CA PRO A 126 -6.87 -26.53 17.72
C PRO A 126 -5.64 -27.05 18.48
N GLY A 127 -5.27 -26.33 19.54
CA GLY A 127 -4.19 -26.72 20.46
C GLY A 127 -4.49 -27.98 21.26
#